data_AF-A0A8H7V963-F1
#
_entry.id   AF-A0A8H7V963-F1
#
_cell.length_a   1.000
_cell.length_b   1.000
_cell.length_c   1.000
_cell.angle_alpha   90.00
_cell.angle_beta   90.00
_cell.angle_gamma   90.00
#
_symmetry.space_group_name_H-M   'P 1'
#
loop_
_entity.id
_entity.type
_entity.pdbx_description
1 polymer ?
#
loop_
_entity_poly.entity_id
_entity_poly.type
_entity_poly.pdbx_seq_one_letter_code
_entity_poly.pdbx_strand_id
1 'polypeptide(L)'
;MKISGTIFLISSALASIAAIDDSISTFEVLNSFRKPKNIAFSALFGGSSHSVWVLSILNELAINRGHKAFFVTRDDQIKFGKNYPSIEVVSVGPRYHFGEEQIEIIKNIRERPPMESFVKMFSSKGDEFETDYLGLIENFKTKKIDLVVCDHFNSPCFEAATTLKIPFIVTSTMALSPDAGAPYINNALINKDEPTTLNMSLWQRFDAMFIKPIQYFYELRHFIKKKNVIYRSLGITEPVYAPEMRWEDSLKIFNTAFGFDMARPLGPLVEFVGPIAASIAPSLTPELNQFFETHKKVAYIAFGQHAIASTHDIELLMTGLLEAYETQELDGVIWATRGLEDIFPDQLTTQSNKTYNVQSFFENNNKKDIKFINWAPQIAILNHPSTSFFITHGGSGSIYESMNAGVRVVVFPFFGDQPSSAQVAQTNGIGLKLDYKVSQQKATEIIKTVARDDGNYFQTNVNRFKAIVQLNSKFGIIKAANLMEEVLFTHQNGQLLHRRDVKRDMSFAKANNLDLYAVTAAVALASLLMLIRLVRRAFDSYRLNQKLKTI
;
A
#
# COMPACT_ATOMS: atom_id res chain seq x y z
N MET A 1 79.98 -30.19 -32.99
CA MET A 1 80.68 -31.48 -33.00
C MET A 1 79.61 -32.58 -32.84
N LYS A 2 79.45 -33.41 -33.90
CA LYS A 2 78.68 -34.67 -34.02
C LYS A 2 77.13 -34.59 -33.79
N ILE A 3 76.29 -34.61 -34.84
CA ILE A 3 75.82 -35.75 -35.70
C ILE A 3 74.92 -36.69 -34.87
N SER A 4 73.64 -37.00 -35.15
CA SER A 4 72.92 -37.51 -36.35
C SER A 4 71.40 -37.37 -36.07
N GLY A 5 70.44 -37.12 -36.96
CA GLY A 5 70.03 -37.89 -38.17
C GLY A 5 69.39 -39.25 -37.78
N THR A 6 68.23 -39.74 -38.23
CA THR A 6 67.20 -39.39 -39.23
C THR A 6 66.11 -40.52 -39.18
N ILE A 7 64.90 -40.34 -39.75
CA ILE A 7 64.00 -41.37 -40.37
C ILE A 7 63.25 -42.35 -39.41
N PHE A 8 62.05 -42.90 -39.66
CA PHE A 8 60.78 -42.65 -40.36
C PHE A 8 59.97 -43.97 -40.16
N LEU A 9 58.63 -43.90 -40.18
CA LEU A 9 57.64 -44.95 -40.53
C LEU A 9 57.22 -46.05 -39.52
N ILE A 10 55.95 -45.90 -39.09
CA ILE A 10 54.79 -46.82 -39.23
C ILE A 10 54.79 -48.21 -38.56
N SER A 11 53.59 -48.49 -38.01
CA SER A 11 53.03 -49.75 -37.50
C SER A 11 53.38 -50.02 -36.04
N SER A 12 52.44 -50.33 -35.14
CA SER A 12 51.15 -50.98 -35.31
C SER A 12 50.24 -50.60 -34.14
N ALA A 13 49.09 -49.98 -34.44
CA ALA A 13 47.99 -49.93 -33.51
C ALA A 13 47.36 -51.33 -33.43
N LEU A 14 47.48 -51.99 -32.28
CA LEU A 14 46.52 -53.00 -31.82
C LEU A 14 46.78 -53.36 -30.35
N ALA A 15 45.69 -53.28 -29.60
CA ALA A 15 45.44 -53.94 -28.32
C ALA A 15 46.19 -53.44 -27.08
N SER A 16 45.62 -52.41 -26.45
CA SER A 16 45.52 -52.34 -24.98
C SER A 16 44.24 -51.59 -24.61
N ILE A 17 43.10 -52.28 -24.75
CA ILE A 17 41.87 -51.91 -24.05
C ILE A 17 42.05 -52.43 -22.61
N ALA A 18 42.29 -51.53 -21.67
CA ALA A 18 41.93 -51.71 -20.26
C ALA A 18 42.10 -50.39 -19.49
N ALA A 19 40.97 -49.89 -18.99
CA ALA A 19 40.82 -48.89 -17.93
C ALA A 19 41.36 -47.47 -18.22
N ILE A 20 40.61 -46.71 -19.01
CA ILE A 20 40.50 -45.27 -18.74
C ILE A 20 39.63 -45.16 -17.49
N ASP A 21 40.24 -44.70 -16.40
CA ASP A 21 39.54 -44.24 -15.21
C ASP A 21 38.74 -42.99 -15.61
N ASP A 22 37.45 -43.18 -15.90
CA ASP A 22 36.47 -42.11 -16.06
C ASP A 22 36.18 -41.46 -14.71
N SER A 23 37.20 -40.86 -14.08
CA SER A 23 36.99 -39.82 -13.08
C SER A 23 36.78 -38.48 -13.78
N ILE A 24 35.77 -38.44 -14.66
CA ILE A 24 35.06 -37.20 -14.92
C ILE A 24 34.49 -36.81 -13.57
N SER A 25 35.14 -35.86 -12.88
CA SER A 25 34.53 -35.23 -11.72
C SER A 25 33.22 -34.64 -12.22
N THR A 26 32.11 -35.30 -11.90
CA THR A 26 30.78 -34.74 -12.06
C THR A 26 30.80 -33.45 -11.27
N PHE A 27 30.91 -32.32 -11.97
CA PHE A 27 30.67 -31.03 -11.36
C PHE A 27 29.21 -31.08 -10.94
N GLU A 28 28.93 -31.27 -9.65
CA GLU A 28 27.58 -31.09 -9.13
C GLU A 28 27.18 -29.66 -9.50
N VAL A 29 26.34 -29.52 -10.52
CA VAL A 29 25.58 -28.31 -10.72
C VAL A 29 24.75 -28.19 -9.45
N LEU A 30 25.13 -27.28 -8.54
CA LEU A 30 24.31 -26.94 -7.39
C LEU A 30 22.89 -26.70 -7.91
N ASN A 31 21.96 -27.61 -7.61
CA ASN A 31 20.61 -27.61 -8.19
C ASN A 31 19.83 -26.30 -7.91
N SER A 32 20.34 -25.45 -7.02
CA SER A 32 19.86 -24.10 -6.74
C SER A 32 20.87 -23.35 -5.86
N PHE A 33 20.96 -22.01 -5.95
CA PHE A 33 21.69 -21.18 -4.97
C PHE A 33 21.00 -21.13 -3.58
N ARG A 34 19.77 -21.66 -3.50
CA ARG A 34 18.92 -21.62 -2.31
C ARG A 34 19.45 -22.54 -1.23
N LYS A 35 20.13 -21.95 -0.25
CA LYS A 35 20.35 -22.56 1.06
C LYS A 35 19.15 -22.22 1.96
N PRO A 36 18.62 -23.15 2.77
CA PRO A 36 17.57 -22.85 3.73
C PRO A 36 17.96 -21.70 4.66
N LYS A 37 17.01 -20.80 4.92
CA LYS A 37 17.18 -19.57 5.70
C LYS A 37 15.92 -19.29 6.50
N ASN A 38 16.07 -18.54 7.59
CA ASN A 38 14.97 -18.16 8.47
C ASN A 38 14.48 -16.76 8.09
N ILE A 39 13.21 -16.65 7.67
CA ILE A 39 12.60 -15.40 7.22
C ILE A 39 11.45 -15.05 8.16
N ALA A 40 11.49 -13.87 8.78
CA ALA A 40 10.38 -13.39 9.60
C ALA A 40 9.58 -12.31 8.88
N PHE A 41 8.27 -12.34 9.00
CA PHE A 41 7.41 -11.20 8.73
C PHE A 41 6.87 -10.66 10.05
N SER A 42 6.93 -9.34 10.25
CA SER A 42 6.33 -8.70 11.41
C SER A 42 5.37 -7.59 11.02
N ALA A 43 4.12 -7.76 11.46
CA ALA A 43 3.07 -6.75 11.45
C ALA A 43 2.35 -6.80 12.80
N LEU A 44 2.47 -5.74 13.60
CA LEU A 44 1.90 -5.69 14.96
C LEU A 44 0.48 -5.15 15.00
N PHE A 45 0.06 -4.49 13.92
CA PHE A 45 -1.25 -3.86 13.77
C PHE A 45 -1.68 -3.93 12.31
N GLY A 46 -2.99 -3.84 12.08
CA GLY A 46 -3.58 -3.76 10.76
C GLY A 46 -4.63 -4.85 10.55
N GLY A 47 -5.17 -4.87 9.33
CA GLY A 47 -6.10 -5.89 8.88
C GLY A 47 -5.49 -6.85 7.86
N SER A 48 -6.36 -7.53 7.13
CA SER A 48 -5.96 -8.45 6.04
C SER A 48 -5.06 -7.77 4.99
N SER A 49 -5.27 -6.47 4.75
CA SER A 49 -4.47 -5.66 3.83
C SER A 49 -2.99 -5.54 4.20
N HIS A 50 -2.63 -5.72 5.48
CA HIS A 50 -1.23 -5.66 5.93
C HIS A 50 -0.57 -7.05 5.90
N SER A 51 -1.32 -8.08 6.30
CA SER A 51 -0.72 -9.38 6.63
C SER A 51 -0.96 -10.45 5.57
N VAL A 52 -2.17 -10.58 5.03
CA VAL A 52 -2.58 -11.80 4.29
C VAL A 52 -1.76 -12.00 3.02
N TRP A 53 -1.51 -10.94 2.25
CA TRP A 53 -0.74 -11.02 1.00
C TRP A 53 0.75 -11.29 1.24
N VAL A 54 1.32 -10.76 2.33
CA VAL A 54 2.71 -11.02 2.72
C VAL A 54 2.86 -12.47 3.19
N LEU A 55 1.89 -12.98 3.96
CA LEU A 55 1.87 -14.37 4.38
C LEU A 55 1.75 -15.34 3.18
N SER A 56 1.04 -14.98 2.11
CA SER A 56 1.05 -15.77 0.87
C SER A 56 2.45 -15.89 0.27
N ILE A 57 3.27 -14.83 0.34
CA ILE A 57 4.67 -14.83 -0.13
C ILE A 57 5.56 -15.67 0.78
N LEU A 58 5.40 -15.54 2.10
CA LEU A 58 6.13 -16.39 3.06
C LEU A 58 5.79 -17.87 2.91
N ASN A 59 4.52 -18.19 2.63
CA ASN A 59 4.08 -19.56 2.40
C ASN A 59 4.71 -20.16 1.13
N GLU A 60 4.84 -19.38 0.06
CA GLU A 60 5.60 -19.76 -1.14
C GLU A 60 7.08 -20.02 -0.81
N LEU A 61 7.73 -19.14 -0.04
CA LEU A 61 9.11 -19.31 0.41
C LEU A 61 9.30 -20.57 1.27
N ALA A 62 8.32 -20.86 2.13
CA ALA A 62 8.38 -22.01 3.03
C ALA A 62 8.15 -23.35 2.32
N ILE A 63 7.06 -23.46 1.55
CA ILE A 63 6.64 -24.72 0.93
C ILE A 63 7.49 -25.05 -0.29
N ASN A 64 7.72 -24.08 -1.17
CA ASN A 64 8.30 -24.34 -2.49
C ASN A 64 9.79 -24.03 -2.59
N ARG A 65 10.35 -23.29 -1.62
CA ARG A 65 11.75 -22.80 -1.69
C ARG A 65 12.62 -23.23 -0.50
N GLY A 66 12.05 -23.96 0.46
CA GLY A 66 12.78 -24.61 1.55
C GLY A 66 13.24 -23.67 2.66
N HIS A 67 12.69 -22.44 2.74
CA HIS A 67 12.96 -21.53 3.86
C HIS A 67 12.10 -21.87 5.07
N LYS A 68 12.52 -21.43 6.26
CA LYS A 68 11.66 -21.45 7.44
C LYS A 68 11.04 -20.07 7.63
N ALA A 69 9.72 -20.02 7.67
CA ALA A 69 8.96 -18.77 7.76
C ALA A 69 8.38 -18.57 9.16
N PHE A 70 8.43 -17.33 9.65
CA PHE A 70 7.87 -16.92 10.94
C PHE A 70 6.96 -15.71 10.77
N PHE A 71 5.82 -15.70 11.44
CA PHE A 71 4.95 -14.53 11.55
C PHE A 71 4.97 -14.02 12.99
N VAL A 72 5.74 -12.95 13.23
CA VAL A 72 5.96 -12.37 14.55
C VAL A 72 5.04 -11.17 14.74
N THR A 73 4.01 -11.33 15.57
CA THR A 73 2.85 -10.43 15.63
C THR A 73 2.27 -10.34 17.04
N ARG A 74 1.10 -9.71 17.22
CA ARG A 74 0.35 -9.65 18.49
C ARG A 74 -0.85 -10.59 18.50
N ASP A 75 -1.38 -10.88 19.68
CA ASP A 75 -2.43 -11.88 19.88
C ASP A 75 -3.66 -11.73 18.96
N ASP A 76 -4.11 -10.49 18.72
CA ASP A 76 -5.29 -10.22 17.89
C ASP A 76 -5.05 -10.42 16.39
N GLN A 77 -3.78 -10.52 15.98
CA GLN A 77 -3.32 -10.63 14.61
C GLN A 77 -2.95 -12.09 14.24
N ILE A 78 -2.73 -12.97 15.22
CA ILE A 78 -2.43 -14.41 15.04
C ILE A 78 -3.44 -15.08 14.11
N LYS A 79 -4.70 -14.65 14.14
CA LYS A 79 -5.78 -15.15 13.27
C LYS A 79 -5.42 -15.19 11.79
N PHE A 80 -4.57 -14.28 11.30
CA PHE A 80 -4.15 -14.25 9.90
C PHE A 80 -3.19 -15.38 9.53
N GLY A 81 -2.41 -15.89 10.49
CA GLY A 81 -1.51 -17.02 10.28
C GLY A 81 -2.21 -18.38 10.20
N LYS A 82 -3.48 -18.50 10.65
CA LYS A 82 -4.22 -19.77 10.69
C LYS A 82 -4.36 -20.46 9.33
N ASN A 83 -4.39 -19.69 8.24
CA ASN A 83 -4.51 -20.22 6.88
C ASN A 83 -3.16 -20.64 6.27
N TYR A 84 -2.06 -20.52 7.02
CA TYR A 84 -0.70 -20.76 6.53
C TYR A 84 0.07 -21.68 7.51
N PRO A 85 -0.25 -22.99 7.54
CA PRO A 85 0.33 -23.92 8.52
C PRO A 85 1.85 -24.13 8.37
N SER A 86 2.43 -23.74 7.23
CA SER A 86 3.87 -23.75 6.97
C SER A 86 4.62 -22.61 7.68
N ILE A 87 3.90 -21.62 8.23
CA ILE A 87 4.45 -20.43 8.88
C ILE A 87 4.28 -20.57 10.39
N GLU A 88 5.39 -20.48 11.12
CA GLU A 88 5.37 -20.50 12.58
C GLU A 88 4.89 -19.13 13.11
N VAL A 89 3.74 -19.09 13.78
CA VAL A 89 3.17 -17.86 14.33
C VAL A 89 3.68 -17.63 15.75
N VAL A 90 4.17 -16.42 16.02
CA VAL A 90 4.79 -16.02 17.28
C VAL A 90 4.12 -14.74 17.79
N SER A 91 3.67 -14.76 19.04
CA SER A 91 3.14 -13.55 19.70
C SER A 91 4.24 -12.81 20.46
N VAL A 92 4.26 -11.48 20.35
CA VAL A 92 5.09 -10.59 21.18
C VAL A 92 4.31 -9.90 22.29
N GLY A 93 2.99 -10.12 22.37
CA GLY A 93 2.15 -9.52 23.40
C GLY A 93 0.67 -9.49 23.06
N PRO A 94 -0.14 -9.01 24.03
CA PRO A 94 -1.58 -8.86 23.86
C PRO A 94 -1.93 -7.85 22.77
N ARG A 95 -3.22 -7.76 22.42
CA ARG A 95 -3.71 -6.71 21.53
C ARG A 95 -3.38 -5.31 22.07
N TYR A 96 -3.15 -4.35 21.18
CA TYR A 96 -3.06 -2.94 21.58
C TYR A 96 -4.36 -2.51 22.28
N HIS A 97 -4.22 -1.79 23.40
CA HIS A 97 -5.35 -1.26 24.12
C HIS A 97 -5.66 0.16 23.63
N PHE A 98 -6.80 0.33 22.99
CA PHE A 98 -7.38 1.64 22.72
C PHE A 98 -8.28 2.01 23.90
N GLY A 99 -7.86 2.99 24.68
CA GLY A 99 -8.70 3.64 25.70
C GLY A 99 -9.85 4.44 25.07
N GLU A 100 -10.72 4.95 25.94
CA GLU A 100 -11.96 5.64 25.54
C GLU A 100 -11.71 6.83 24.60
N GLU A 101 -10.65 7.61 24.85
CA GLU A 101 -10.26 8.75 24.00
C GLU A 101 -9.96 8.32 22.56
N GLN A 102 -9.29 7.18 22.35
CA GLN A 102 -9.00 6.70 20.99
C GLN A 102 -10.23 6.16 20.28
N ILE A 103 -11.14 5.52 21.01
CA ILE A 103 -12.43 5.10 20.45
C ILE A 103 -13.23 6.31 20.00
N GLU A 104 -13.24 7.38 20.80
CA GLU A 104 -13.88 8.64 20.44
C GLU A 104 -13.21 9.30 19.21
N ILE A 105 -11.87 9.28 19.13
CA ILE A 105 -11.13 9.74 17.95
C ILE A 105 -11.56 8.97 16.70
N ILE A 106 -11.68 7.64 16.78
CA ILE A 106 -12.08 6.81 15.64
C ILE A 106 -13.52 7.13 15.20
N LYS A 107 -14.44 7.31 16.15
CA LYS A 107 -15.83 7.69 15.86
C LYS A 107 -15.93 9.06 15.17
N ASN A 108 -15.15 10.02 15.63
CA ASN A 108 -15.19 11.42 15.15
C ASN A 108 -14.04 11.75 14.17
N ILE A 109 -13.42 10.72 13.56
CA ILE A 109 -12.17 10.89 12.80
C ILE A 109 -12.32 11.81 11.58
N ARG A 110 -13.51 11.86 10.99
CA ARG A 110 -13.86 12.71 9.85
C ARG A 110 -14.20 14.15 10.25
N GLU A 111 -14.53 14.39 11.51
CA GLU A 111 -14.86 15.73 12.02
C GLU A 111 -13.62 16.48 12.53
N ARG A 112 -12.52 15.75 12.73
CA ARG A 112 -11.25 16.30 13.19
C ARG A 112 -10.30 16.53 12.02
N PRO A 113 -9.36 17.48 12.12
CA PRO A 113 -8.29 17.62 11.14
C PRO A 113 -7.56 16.27 10.98
N PRO A 114 -7.36 15.76 9.74
CA PRO A 114 -6.74 14.45 9.51
C PRO A 114 -5.40 14.28 10.24
N MET A 115 -4.66 15.39 10.37
CA MET A 115 -3.39 15.45 11.06
C MET A 115 -3.50 15.14 12.57
N GLU A 116 -4.44 15.78 13.25
CA GLU A 116 -4.62 15.62 14.69
C GLU A 116 -5.06 14.20 15.01
N SER A 117 -6.00 13.67 14.21
CA SER A 117 -6.46 12.28 14.30
C SER A 117 -5.31 11.30 14.09
N PHE A 118 -4.43 11.53 13.09
CA PHE A 118 -3.29 10.67 12.82
C PHE A 118 -2.30 10.68 14.00
N VAL A 119 -1.89 11.85 14.48
CA VAL A 119 -0.94 11.96 15.60
C VAL A 119 -1.48 11.27 16.85
N LYS A 120 -2.74 11.51 17.21
CA LYS A 120 -3.36 10.91 18.41
C LYS A 120 -3.61 9.41 18.28
N MET A 121 -3.98 8.92 17.08
CA MET A 121 -4.19 7.49 16.84
C MET A 121 -2.88 6.68 16.93
N PHE A 122 -1.76 7.27 16.51
CA PHE A 122 -0.46 6.58 16.53
C PHE A 122 0.38 6.89 17.77
N SER A 123 0.06 7.92 18.56
CA SER A 123 0.81 8.26 19.77
C SER A 123 0.70 7.20 20.86
N SER A 124 -0.45 6.53 21.00
CA SER A 124 -0.66 5.46 21.99
C SER A 124 0.21 4.23 21.74
N LYS A 125 0.50 3.92 20.46
CA LYS A 125 1.43 2.83 20.10
C LYS A 125 2.86 3.12 20.55
N GLY A 126 3.22 4.39 20.73
CA GLY A 126 4.52 4.76 21.28
C GLY A 126 4.75 4.25 22.70
N ASP A 127 3.68 4.00 23.45
CA ASP A 127 3.77 3.56 24.85
C ASP A 127 4.16 2.09 24.95
N GLU A 128 3.81 1.30 23.94
CA GLU A 128 4.14 -0.12 23.86
C GLU A 128 5.39 -0.40 23.00
N PHE A 129 6.06 0.66 22.49
CA PHE A 129 7.23 0.53 21.62
C PHE A 129 8.34 -0.30 22.26
N GLU A 130 8.63 -0.08 23.55
CA GLU A 130 9.68 -0.80 24.27
C GLU A 130 9.39 -2.31 24.32
N THR A 131 8.17 -2.69 24.68
CA THR A 131 7.72 -4.09 24.71
C THR A 131 7.82 -4.72 23.33
N ASP A 132 7.32 -4.03 22.30
CA ASP A 132 7.38 -4.51 20.91
C ASP A 132 8.82 -4.70 20.45
N TYR A 133 9.67 -3.71 20.67
CA TYR A 133 11.07 -3.73 20.29
C TYR A 133 11.82 -4.87 20.96
N LEU A 134 11.70 -5.01 22.28
CA LEU A 134 12.38 -6.07 23.04
C LEU A 134 11.88 -7.46 22.63
N GLY A 135 10.57 -7.63 22.48
CA GLY A 135 9.97 -8.89 22.01
C GLY A 135 10.43 -9.28 20.61
N LEU A 136 10.54 -8.31 19.68
CA LEU A 136 11.07 -8.55 18.35
C LEU A 136 12.58 -8.90 18.39
N ILE A 137 13.38 -8.19 19.18
CA ILE A 137 14.80 -8.49 19.36
C ILE A 137 15.00 -9.92 19.87
N GLU A 138 14.26 -10.32 20.91
CA GLU A 138 14.34 -11.66 21.49
C GLU A 138 13.98 -12.73 20.46
N ASN A 139 12.85 -12.56 19.77
CA ASN A 139 12.39 -13.54 18.80
C ASN A 139 13.30 -13.62 17.56
N PHE A 140 13.81 -12.49 17.07
CA PHE A 140 14.74 -12.48 15.94
C PHE A 140 16.06 -13.19 16.28
N LYS A 141 16.57 -13.02 17.50
CA LYS A 141 17.76 -13.75 18.00
C LYS A 141 17.47 -15.24 18.18
N THR A 142 16.42 -15.58 18.91
CA THR A 142 16.09 -16.97 19.27
C THR A 142 15.78 -17.82 18.04
N LYS A 143 15.06 -17.25 17.07
CA LYS A 143 14.74 -17.93 15.80
C LYS A 143 15.86 -17.82 14.76
N LYS A 144 16.96 -17.12 15.07
CA LYS A 144 18.12 -16.91 14.17
C LYS A 144 17.69 -16.40 12.80
N ILE A 145 16.94 -15.29 12.78
CA ILE A 145 16.37 -14.74 11.55
C ILE A 145 17.47 -14.16 10.65
N ASP A 146 17.43 -14.52 9.37
CA ASP A 146 18.37 -14.06 8.33
C ASP A 146 17.82 -12.87 7.53
N LEU A 147 16.50 -12.74 7.40
CA LEU A 147 15.81 -11.64 6.72
C LEU A 147 14.51 -11.31 7.46
N VAL A 148 14.25 -10.02 7.65
CA VAL A 148 12.99 -9.53 8.22
C VAL A 148 12.17 -8.77 7.18
N VAL A 149 10.89 -9.08 7.07
CA VAL A 149 9.91 -8.31 6.31
C VAL A 149 9.10 -7.52 7.33
N CYS A 150 9.11 -6.20 7.22
CA CYS A 150 8.44 -5.30 8.17
C CYS A 150 7.29 -4.58 7.46
N ASP A 151 6.09 -4.64 8.05
CA ASP A 151 5.00 -3.75 7.65
C ASP A 151 5.40 -2.28 7.84
N HIS A 152 4.96 -1.40 6.94
CA HIS A 152 5.30 0.02 6.94
C HIS A 152 4.92 0.80 8.23
N PHE A 153 3.94 0.34 9.01
CA PHE A 153 3.62 0.96 10.30
C PHE A 153 4.40 0.36 11.49
N ASN A 154 5.18 -0.71 11.26
CA ASN A 154 5.87 -1.44 12.31
C ASN A 154 7.27 -0.86 12.59
N SER A 155 7.31 0.36 13.13
CA SER A 155 8.60 1.00 13.49
C SER A 155 9.48 0.21 14.48
N PRO A 156 8.94 -0.58 15.45
CA PRO A 156 9.76 -1.49 16.26
C PRO A 156 10.53 -2.52 15.43
N CYS A 157 9.94 -3.05 14.35
CA CYS A 157 10.62 -3.97 13.42
C CYS A 157 11.79 -3.29 12.70
N PHE A 158 11.55 -2.05 12.25
CA PHE A 158 12.53 -1.00 11.94
C PHE A 158 13.85 -1.11 12.70
N GLU A 159 13.72 -0.72 13.96
CA GLU A 159 14.82 -0.57 14.89
C GLU A 159 15.39 -1.93 15.31
N ALA A 160 14.54 -2.96 15.50
CA ALA A 160 15.01 -4.28 15.90
C ALA A 160 15.92 -4.92 14.84
N ALA A 161 15.52 -4.87 13.56
CA ALA A 161 16.35 -5.37 12.46
C ALA A 161 17.66 -4.60 12.35
N THR A 162 17.61 -3.27 12.50
CA THR A 162 18.78 -2.38 12.47
C THR A 162 19.77 -2.70 13.61
N THR A 163 19.28 -2.81 14.85
CA THR A 163 20.09 -3.17 16.03
C THR A 163 20.78 -4.52 15.86
N LEU A 164 20.09 -5.51 15.26
CA LEU A 164 20.63 -6.84 15.04
C LEU A 164 21.43 -6.98 13.75
N LYS A 165 21.51 -5.91 12.94
CA LYS A 165 22.16 -5.90 11.61
C LYS A 165 21.58 -6.98 10.67
N ILE A 166 20.27 -7.22 10.76
CA ILE A 166 19.54 -8.11 9.86
C ILE A 166 19.01 -7.27 8.69
N PRO A 167 19.22 -7.67 7.42
CA PRO A 167 18.58 -6.97 6.29
C PRO A 167 17.07 -7.00 6.47
N PHE A 168 16.39 -5.93 6.06
CA PHE A 168 14.94 -5.91 6.08
C PHE A 168 14.32 -5.34 4.81
N ILE A 169 13.10 -5.81 4.54
CA ILE A 169 12.24 -5.39 3.42
C ILE A 169 11.02 -4.70 4.01
N VAL A 170 10.56 -3.63 3.36
CA VAL A 170 9.35 -2.91 3.77
C VAL A 170 8.17 -3.34 2.92
N THR A 171 7.03 -3.60 3.54
CA THR A 171 5.78 -3.90 2.86
C THR A 171 4.70 -2.85 3.10
N SER A 172 3.97 -2.48 2.05
CA SER A 172 2.76 -1.63 2.15
C SER A 172 1.81 -1.91 0.99
N THR A 173 0.53 -1.55 1.11
CA THR A 173 -0.43 -1.61 0.00
C THR A 173 -0.36 -0.40 -0.93
N MET A 174 0.42 0.62 -0.56
CA MET A 174 0.59 1.85 -1.32
C MET A 174 2.07 2.23 -1.38
N ALA A 175 2.49 2.85 -2.48
CA ALA A 175 3.87 3.25 -2.65
C ALA A 175 4.22 4.57 -1.95
N LEU A 176 4.30 4.51 -0.62
CA LEU A 176 4.47 5.64 0.32
C LEU A 176 5.93 5.98 0.65
N SER A 177 6.91 5.43 -0.06
CA SER A 177 8.33 5.72 0.20
C SER A 177 8.80 7.00 -0.52
N PRO A 178 9.82 7.69 0.02
CA PRO A 178 10.50 8.78 -0.69
C PRO A 178 11.06 8.34 -2.05
N ASP A 179 11.57 7.10 -2.16
CA ASP A 179 12.06 6.53 -3.42
C ASP A 179 10.94 6.25 -4.45
N ALA A 180 9.68 6.28 -4.03
CA ALA A 180 8.52 6.25 -4.90
C ALA A 180 7.90 7.66 -5.05
N GLY A 181 8.58 8.71 -4.60
CA GLY A 181 8.12 10.10 -4.68
C GLY A 181 8.25 10.72 -6.05
N ALA A 182 7.33 11.62 -6.40
CA ALA A 182 7.52 12.58 -7.48
C ALA A 182 6.84 13.91 -7.12
N PRO A 183 7.29 15.07 -7.65
CA PRO A 183 6.74 16.38 -7.29
C PRO A 183 5.24 16.56 -7.58
N TYR A 184 4.67 15.73 -8.47
CA TYR A 184 3.27 15.74 -8.88
C TYR A 184 2.43 14.65 -8.22
N ILE A 185 3.00 13.91 -7.26
CA ILE A 185 2.38 12.78 -6.58
C ILE A 185 2.32 13.08 -5.08
N ASN A 186 1.12 12.98 -4.50
CA ASN A 186 0.93 13.22 -3.07
C ASN A 186 1.08 11.90 -2.28
N ASN A 187 2.33 11.55 -1.98
CA ASN A 187 2.63 10.33 -1.20
C ASN A 187 2.48 10.50 0.32
N ALA A 188 2.45 11.74 0.82
CA ALA A 188 2.37 12.00 2.24
C ALA A 188 0.98 11.66 2.78
N LEU A 189 0.90 10.88 3.87
CA LEU A 189 -0.35 10.48 4.53
C LEU A 189 -1.28 11.65 4.89
N ILE A 190 -0.70 12.83 5.04
CA ILE A 190 -1.34 14.08 5.46
C ILE A 190 -2.02 14.87 4.32
N ASN A 191 -1.76 14.48 3.07
CA ASN A 191 -2.23 15.17 1.85
C ASN A 191 -3.05 14.24 0.94
N LYS A 192 -3.63 13.16 1.49
CA LYS A 192 -4.23 12.06 0.71
C LYS A 192 -5.63 12.32 0.18
N ASP A 193 -6.21 13.50 0.38
CA ASP A 193 -7.50 13.83 -0.24
C ASP A 193 -7.37 13.93 -1.77
N GLU A 194 -6.18 14.28 -2.27
CA GLU A 194 -5.85 14.36 -3.69
C GLU A 194 -4.62 13.48 -3.98
N PRO A 195 -4.71 12.43 -4.81
CA PRO A 195 -3.57 11.54 -5.09
C PRO A 195 -2.46 12.20 -5.93
N THR A 196 -2.79 13.26 -6.68
CA THR A 196 -1.84 13.97 -7.55
C THR A 196 -2.04 15.47 -7.44
N THR A 197 -1.03 16.25 -7.84
CA THR A 197 -1.14 17.71 -7.90
C THR A 197 -1.82 18.22 -9.16
N LEU A 198 -2.37 17.34 -10.01
CA LEU A 198 -2.88 17.70 -11.35
C LEU A 198 -3.99 18.76 -11.28
N ASN A 199 -4.92 18.58 -10.33
CA ASN A 199 -6.08 19.46 -10.15
C ASN A 199 -5.89 20.45 -8.98
N MET A 200 -4.69 20.53 -8.40
CA MET A 200 -4.41 21.43 -7.28
C MET A 200 -4.00 22.82 -7.77
N SER A 201 -4.62 23.84 -7.20
CA SER A 201 -4.19 25.23 -7.33
C SER A 201 -2.80 25.45 -6.74
N LEU A 202 -2.15 26.56 -7.12
CA LEU A 202 -0.86 26.96 -6.56
C LEU A 202 -0.90 27.05 -5.03
N TRP A 203 -1.98 27.62 -4.47
CA TRP A 203 -2.14 27.73 -3.02
C TRP A 203 -2.27 26.36 -2.34
N GLN A 204 -3.06 25.45 -2.89
CA GLN A 204 -3.18 24.09 -2.35
C GLN A 204 -1.84 23.35 -2.37
N ARG A 205 -1.03 23.53 -3.43
CA ARG A 205 0.32 22.95 -3.51
C ARG A 205 1.26 23.57 -2.47
N PHE A 206 1.21 24.88 -2.29
CA PHE A 206 2.01 25.58 -1.27
C PHE A 206 1.65 25.14 0.15
N ASP A 207 0.35 25.08 0.46
CA ASP A 207 -0.16 24.59 1.74
C ASP A 207 0.28 23.14 2.01
N ALA A 208 0.09 22.25 1.03
CA ALA A 208 0.47 20.85 1.12
C ALA A 208 1.98 20.62 1.27
N MET A 209 2.80 21.41 0.57
CA MET A 209 4.26 21.22 0.54
C MET A 209 4.98 21.87 1.72
N PHE A 210 4.48 23.00 2.23
CA PHE A 210 5.19 23.80 3.24
C PHE A 210 4.43 23.92 4.55
N ILE A 211 3.15 24.32 4.50
CA ILE A 211 2.38 24.64 5.71
C ILE A 211 2.05 23.37 6.51
N LYS A 212 1.41 22.38 5.87
CA LYS A 212 0.98 21.15 6.53
C LYS A 212 2.13 20.33 7.13
N PRO A 213 3.29 20.14 6.47
CA PRO A 213 4.43 19.46 7.09
C PRO A 213 4.97 20.19 8.32
N ILE A 214 5.03 21.53 8.31
CA ILE A 214 5.48 22.31 9.48
C ILE A 214 4.50 22.12 10.64
N GLN A 215 3.20 22.22 10.38
CA GLN A 215 2.16 21.94 11.38
C GLN A 215 2.29 20.51 11.92
N TYR A 216 2.56 19.52 11.05
CA TYR A 216 2.77 18.14 11.46
C TYR A 216 3.93 17.98 12.42
N PHE A 217 5.10 18.55 12.08
CA PHE A 217 6.27 18.50 12.95
C PHE A 217 6.02 19.20 14.29
N TYR A 218 5.29 20.31 14.28
CA TYR A 218 4.90 21.01 15.49
C TYR A 218 4.01 20.10 16.37
N GLU A 219 2.94 19.51 15.84
CA GLU A 219 2.06 18.62 16.61
C GLU A 219 2.78 17.37 17.15
N LEU A 220 3.70 16.80 16.36
CA LEU A 220 4.50 15.66 16.76
C LEU A 220 5.56 15.94 17.83
N ARG A 221 5.88 17.20 18.15
CA ARG A 221 7.02 17.57 19.01
C ARG A 221 7.05 16.84 20.35
N HIS A 222 5.89 16.68 21.00
CA HIS A 222 5.80 16.01 22.30
C HIS A 222 5.99 14.50 22.17
N PHE A 223 5.38 13.89 21.15
CA PHE A 223 5.55 12.48 20.83
C PHE A 223 7.02 12.17 20.50
N ILE A 224 7.65 12.99 19.66
CA ILE A 224 9.08 12.92 19.33
C ILE A 224 9.94 12.97 20.59
N LYS A 225 9.67 13.92 21.50
CA LYS A 225 10.40 14.05 22.77
C LYS A 225 10.26 12.81 23.65
N LYS A 226 9.04 12.25 23.79
CA LYS A 226 8.78 11.03 24.57
C LYS A 226 9.51 9.84 23.95
N LYS A 227 9.37 9.65 22.64
CA LYS A 227 10.00 8.56 21.89
C LYS A 227 11.52 8.59 21.97
N ASN A 228 12.12 9.78 21.99
CA ASN A 228 13.57 9.94 22.18
C ASN A 228 14.08 9.43 23.53
N VAL A 229 13.32 9.63 24.60
CA VAL A 229 13.68 9.12 25.92
C VAL A 229 13.71 7.59 25.88
N ILE A 230 12.69 6.97 25.30
CA ILE A 230 12.57 5.52 25.13
C ILE A 230 13.73 4.98 24.26
N TYR A 231 14.02 5.65 23.14
CA TYR A 231 15.11 5.24 22.26
C TYR A 231 16.48 5.26 22.96
N ARG A 232 16.75 6.30 23.74
CA ARG A 232 17.99 6.39 24.52
C ARG A 232 18.05 5.32 25.61
N SER A 233 16.96 5.03 26.31
CA SER A 233 16.95 3.96 27.33
C SER A 233 17.18 2.58 26.73
N LEU A 234 16.78 2.37 25.47
CA LEU A 234 16.99 1.13 24.72
C LEU A 234 18.34 1.07 23.98
N GLY A 235 19.19 2.10 24.09
CA GLY A 235 20.49 2.15 23.43
C GLY A 235 20.43 2.40 21.92
N ILE A 236 19.32 2.91 21.39
CA ILE A 236 19.16 3.28 19.98
C ILE A 236 19.82 4.66 19.77
N THR A 237 20.98 4.69 19.11
CA THR A 237 21.84 5.88 19.04
C THR A 237 21.54 6.83 17.88
N GLU A 238 20.89 6.36 16.81
CA GLU A 238 20.63 7.16 15.60
C GLU A 238 19.15 7.20 15.21
N PRO A 239 18.21 7.57 16.09
CA PRO A 239 16.79 7.42 15.82
C PRO A 239 16.27 8.26 14.66
N VAL A 240 15.29 7.72 13.92
CA VAL A 240 14.50 8.51 12.95
C VAL A 240 13.07 8.70 13.44
N TYR A 241 12.50 9.87 13.11
CA TYR A 241 11.13 10.21 13.51
C TYR A 241 10.10 9.90 12.44
N ALA A 242 10.50 10.05 11.18
CA ALA A 242 9.79 9.55 10.01
C ALA A 242 10.26 8.11 9.76
N PRO A 243 9.42 7.08 9.99
CA PRO A 243 9.82 5.68 9.82
C PRO A 243 10.38 5.39 8.43
N GLU A 244 9.88 6.08 7.40
CA GLU A 244 10.33 5.99 6.03
C GLU A 244 11.79 6.38 5.80
N MET A 245 12.39 7.16 6.73
CA MET A 245 13.82 7.46 6.71
C MET A 245 14.67 6.25 7.09
N ARG A 246 14.12 5.26 7.83
CA ARG A 246 14.83 3.98 8.02
C ARG A 246 14.91 3.17 6.75
N TRP A 247 13.99 3.40 5.82
CA TRP A 247 13.84 2.53 4.67
C TRP A 247 14.90 2.77 3.61
N GLU A 248 15.75 3.81 3.73
CA GLU A 248 16.63 4.30 2.67
C GLU A 248 17.30 3.17 1.87
N ASP A 249 18.04 2.28 2.53
CA ASP A 249 18.78 1.18 1.88
C ASP A 249 18.00 -0.13 1.72
N SER A 250 16.75 -0.17 2.18
CA SER A 250 15.90 -1.36 2.12
C SER A 250 15.12 -1.45 0.82
N LEU A 251 14.88 -2.67 0.34
CA LEU A 251 13.89 -2.90 -0.71
C LEU A 251 12.48 -2.64 -0.16
N LYS A 252 11.63 -1.98 -0.95
CA LYS A 252 10.21 -1.74 -0.64
C LYS A 252 9.35 -2.50 -1.65
N ILE A 253 8.51 -3.37 -1.14
CA ILE A 253 7.58 -4.18 -1.92
C ILE A 253 6.17 -3.64 -1.67
N PHE A 254 5.52 -3.16 -2.73
CA PHE A 254 4.18 -2.59 -2.65
C PHE A 254 3.14 -3.49 -3.29
N ASN A 255 2.10 -3.81 -2.54
CA ASN A 255 0.94 -4.56 -3.02
C ASN A 255 -0.01 -3.66 -3.81
N THR A 256 0.47 -3.19 -4.96
CA THR A 256 -0.26 -2.34 -5.91
C THR A 256 0.26 -2.57 -7.32
N ALA A 257 -0.40 -1.97 -8.32
CA ALA A 257 0.01 -1.94 -9.72
C ALA A 257 -0.22 -0.56 -10.33
N PHE A 258 0.45 -0.29 -11.45
CA PHE A 258 0.09 0.83 -12.30
C PHE A 258 -1.37 0.73 -12.77
N GLY A 259 -2.01 1.89 -12.83
CA GLY A 259 -3.44 2.01 -13.07
C GLY A 259 -4.21 2.24 -11.78
N PHE A 260 -3.84 1.59 -10.67
CA PHE A 260 -4.38 1.91 -9.35
C PHE A 260 -3.46 2.86 -8.58
N ASP A 261 -2.15 2.59 -8.58
CA ASP A 261 -1.17 3.60 -8.21
C ASP A 261 -0.84 4.49 -9.41
N MET A 262 -0.60 5.77 -9.12
CA MET A 262 -0.37 6.80 -10.14
C MET A 262 0.98 6.60 -10.82
N ALA A 263 0.98 6.62 -12.16
CA ALA A 263 2.19 6.42 -12.95
C ALA A 263 3.27 7.48 -12.64
N ARG A 264 4.49 7.02 -12.32
CA ARG A 264 5.63 7.86 -11.97
C ARG A 264 6.94 7.08 -12.09
N PRO A 265 8.10 7.76 -12.19
CA PRO A 265 9.40 7.13 -11.99
C PRO A 265 9.48 6.49 -10.61
N LEU A 266 10.02 5.27 -10.55
CA LEU A 266 10.25 4.53 -9.32
C LEU A 266 11.76 4.35 -9.13
N GLY A 267 12.23 4.48 -7.90
CA GLY A 267 13.61 4.17 -7.55
C GLY A 267 13.92 2.66 -7.68
N PRO A 268 15.21 2.30 -7.83
CA PRO A 268 15.64 0.90 -8.03
C PRO A 268 15.35 -0.04 -6.85
N LEU A 269 15.02 0.52 -5.68
CA LEU A 269 14.61 -0.20 -4.47
C LEU A 269 13.09 -0.29 -4.29
N VAL A 270 12.30 0.12 -5.29
CA VAL A 270 10.83 0.13 -5.23
C VAL A 270 10.26 -0.86 -6.23
N GLU A 271 9.46 -1.80 -5.73
CA GLU A 271 8.86 -2.85 -6.55
C GLU A 271 7.36 -2.97 -6.33
N PHE A 272 6.60 -2.84 -7.40
CA PHE A 272 5.18 -3.17 -7.42
C PHE A 272 5.03 -4.65 -7.69
N VAL A 273 4.37 -5.36 -6.78
CA VAL A 273 4.12 -6.81 -6.88
C VAL A 273 2.64 -7.15 -6.84
N GLY A 274 1.78 -6.15 -6.65
CA GLY A 274 0.36 -6.36 -6.46
C GLY A 274 -0.48 -6.08 -7.70
N PRO A 275 -1.81 -6.15 -7.57
CA PRO A 275 -2.51 -6.59 -6.36
C PRO A 275 -2.47 -8.11 -6.18
N ILE A 276 -1.89 -8.57 -5.07
CA ILE A 276 -1.99 -9.94 -4.54
C ILE A 276 -3.26 -9.98 -3.72
N ALA A 277 -4.30 -10.53 -4.32
CA ALA A 277 -5.59 -10.77 -3.67
C ALA A 277 -5.60 -12.16 -3.02
N ALA A 278 -6.36 -12.31 -1.93
CA ALA A 278 -6.52 -13.60 -1.28
C ALA A 278 -7.15 -14.62 -2.25
N SER A 279 -6.51 -15.79 -2.37
CA SER A 279 -6.93 -16.86 -3.29
C SER A 279 -7.98 -17.80 -2.72
N ILE A 280 -8.20 -17.77 -1.40
CA ILE A 280 -9.13 -18.66 -0.69
C ILE A 280 -10.39 -17.89 -0.33
N ALA A 281 -11.50 -18.23 -0.98
CA ALA A 281 -12.83 -17.74 -0.63
C ALA A 281 -13.47 -18.73 0.37
N PRO A 282 -13.95 -18.28 1.55
CA PRO A 282 -14.78 -19.12 2.40
C PRO A 282 -16.11 -19.44 1.69
N SER A 283 -16.73 -20.59 1.97
CA SER A 283 -18.06 -20.89 1.41
C SER A 283 -19.12 -19.91 1.93
N LEU A 284 -20.13 -19.62 1.11
CA LEU A 284 -21.33 -18.90 1.55
C LEU A 284 -22.10 -19.75 2.58
N THR A 285 -22.72 -19.10 3.56
CA THR A 285 -23.63 -19.78 4.49
C THR A 285 -24.91 -20.22 3.75
N PRO A 286 -25.62 -21.25 4.23
CA PRO A 286 -26.90 -21.67 3.61
C PRO A 286 -27.88 -20.51 3.46
N GLU A 287 -27.96 -19.61 4.43
CA GLU A 287 -28.89 -18.49 4.35
C GLU A 287 -28.46 -17.43 3.33
N LEU A 288 -27.15 -17.30 3.04
CA LEU A 288 -26.66 -16.43 1.96
C LEU A 288 -26.87 -17.06 0.59
N ASN A 289 -26.71 -18.39 0.46
CA ASN A 289 -27.03 -19.11 -0.77
C ASN A 289 -28.50 -18.91 -1.15
N GLN A 290 -29.42 -19.12 -0.20
CA GLN A 290 -30.84 -18.91 -0.42
C GLN A 290 -31.16 -17.46 -0.82
N PHE A 291 -30.49 -16.48 -0.21
CA PHE A 291 -30.67 -15.07 -0.57
C PHE A 291 -30.27 -14.81 -2.04
N PHE A 292 -29.19 -15.41 -2.51
CA PHE A 292 -28.71 -15.25 -3.88
C PHE A 292 -29.50 -16.04 -4.93
N GLU A 293 -30.28 -17.04 -4.52
CA GLU A 293 -31.21 -17.74 -5.43
C GLU A 293 -32.30 -16.79 -5.92
N THR A 294 -32.84 -15.95 -5.02
CA THR A 294 -33.97 -15.05 -5.30
C THR A 294 -33.57 -13.66 -5.78
N HIS A 295 -32.33 -13.23 -5.57
CA HIS A 295 -31.85 -11.88 -5.92
C HIS A 295 -30.75 -11.93 -7.00
N LYS A 296 -30.85 -11.04 -7.99
CA LYS A 296 -29.93 -10.96 -9.14
C LYS A 296 -29.15 -9.64 -9.22
N LYS A 297 -29.62 -8.60 -8.53
CA LYS A 297 -28.97 -7.29 -8.44
C LYS A 297 -28.71 -6.92 -6.98
N VAL A 298 -27.72 -7.57 -6.40
CA VAL A 298 -27.40 -7.44 -4.97
C VAL A 298 -26.37 -6.34 -4.73
N ALA A 299 -26.70 -5.43 -3.83
CA ALA A 299 -25.76 -4.49 -3.23
C ALA A 299 -25.09 -5.13 -2.00
N TYR A 300 -23.76 -5.15 -1.97
CA TYR A 300 -23.01 -5.54 -0.78
C TYR A 300 -22.46 -4.30 -0.06
N ILE A 301 -22.47 -4.28 1.26
CA ILE A 301 -21.99 -3.15 2.08
C ILE A 301 -21.08 -3.65 3.21
N ALA A 302 -19.88 -3.08 3.31
CA ALA A 302 -18.93 -3.36 4.39
C ALA A 302 -17.85 -2.27 4.53
N PHE A 303 -17.56 -1.87 5.76
CA PHE A 303 -16.59 -0.80 6.07
C PHE A 303 -15.28 -1.29 6.71
N GLY A 304 -14.93 -2.57 6.50
CA GLY A 304 -13.68 -3.12 7.01
C GLY A 304 -13.65 -3.28 8.54
N GLN A 305 -12.45 -3.33 9.13
CA GLN A 305 -12.23 -3.69 10.54
C GLN A 305 -12.18 -2.51 11.51
N HIS A 306 -11.90 -1.30 11.03
CA HIS A 306 -11.60 -0.16 11.90
C HIS A 306 -12.51 1.06 11.69
N ALA A 307 -13.24 1.15 10.57
CA ALA A 307 -14.21 2.22 10.40
C ALA A 307 -15.48 1.93 11.21
N ILE A 308 -16.02 2.98 11.81
CA ILE A 308 -17.28 2.99 12.54
C ILE A 308 -18.16 4.05 11.88
N ALA A 309 -19.30 3.63 11.34
CA ALA A 309 -20.30 4.53 10.79
C ALA A 309 -21.05 5.25 11.92
N SER A 310 -21.41 6.51 11.70
CA SER A 310 -22.35 7.27 12.52
C SER A 310 -23.78 6.98 12.10
N THR A 311 -24.74 7.35 12.94
CA THR A 311 -26.18 7.28 12.61
C THR A 311 -26.49 8.05 11.33
N HIS A 312 -25.89 9.22 11.13
CA HIS A 312 -26.08 10.01 9.90
C HIS A 312 -25.61 9.28 8.65
N ASP A 313 -24.48 8.58 8.70
CA ASP A 313 -24.00 7.81 7.55
C ASP A 313 -24.94 6.66 7.20
N ILE A 314 -25.46 6.00 8.25
CA ILE A 314 -26.40 4.90 8.09
C ILE A 314 -27.70 5.40 7.47
N GLU A 315 -28.25 6.50 7.97
CA GLU A 315 -29.42 7.16 7.40
C GLU A 315 -29.19 7.49 5.92
N LEU A 316 -28.05 8.10 5.60
CA LEU A 316 -27.69 8.54 4.26
C LEU A 316 -27.65 7.36 3.27
N LEU A 317 -26.91 6.31 3.63
CA LEU A 317 -26.69 5.14 2.79
C LEU A 317 -27.94 4.26 2.70
N MET A 318 -28.60 4.00 3.82
CA MET A 318 -29.77 3.15 3.88
C MET A 318 -30.95 3.75 3.11
N THR A 319 -31.18 5.07 3.25
CA THR A 319 -32.20 5.76 2.47
C THR A 319 -31.91 5.66 0.97
N GLY A 320 -30.65 5.86 0.56
CA GLY A 320 -30.27 5.72 -0.85
C GLY A 320 -30.42 4.30 -1.40
N LEU A 321 -30.13 3.27 -0.59
CA LEU A 321 -30.34 1.86 -0.94
C LEU A 321 -31.83 1.51 -1.05
N LEU A 322 -32.66 1.97 -0.11
CA LEU A 322 -34.11 1.78 -0.14
C LEU A 322 -34.73 2.45 -1.37
N GLU A 323 -34.30 3.66 -1.70
CA GLU A 323 -34.77 4.37 -2.88
C GLU A 323 -34.31 3.69 -4.19
N ALA A 324 -33.11 3.08 -4.22
CA ALA A 324 -32.65 2.27 -5.35
C ALA A 324 -33.38 0.92 -5.47
N TYR A 325 -33.80 0.35 -4.35
CA TYR A 325 -34.68 -0.82 -4.34
C TYR A 325 -36.08 -0.49 -4.89
N GLU A 326 -36.66 0.65 -4.47
CA GLU A 326 -37.98 1.10 -4.93
C GLU A 326 -38.05 1.32 -6.45
N THR A 327 -36.96 1.80 -7.06
CA THR A 327 -36.88 2.01 -8.51
C THR A 327 -36.21 0.85 -9.26
N GLN A 328 -36.02 -0.30 -8.60
CA GLN A 328 -35.58 -1.57 -9.18
C GLN A 328 -34.17 -1.55 -9.82
N GLU A 329 -33.32 -0.60 -9.44
CA GLU A 329 -31.88 -0.65 -9.77
C GLU A 329 -31.17 -1.77 -9.02
N LEU A 330 -31.68 -2.16 -7.84
CA LEU A 330 -31.25 -3.33 -7.08
C LEU A 330 -32.46 -4.13 -6.60
N ASP A 331 -32.29 -5.41 -6.32
CA ASP A 331 -33.33 -6.27 -5.76
C ASP A 331 -32.96 -6.84 -4.39
N GLY A 332 -31.69 -6.81 -4.01
CA GLY A 332 -31.23 -7.32 -2.71
C GLY A 332 -30.12 -6.46 -2.08
N VAL A 333 -30.09 -6.44 -0.75
CA VAL A 333 -29.05 -5.75 0.04
C VAL A 333 -28.45 -6.71 1.07
N ILE A 334 -27.12 -6.83 1.09
CA ILE A 334 -26.38 -7.52 2.15
C ILE A 334 -25.46 -6.51 2.81
N TRP A 335 -25.64 -6.25 4.10
CA TRP A 335 -24.81 -5.30 4.84
C TRP A 335 -24.16 -5.96 6.05
N ALA A 336 -22.82 -5.93 6.07
CA ALA A 336 -22.01 -6.37 7.20
C ALA A 336 -21.97 -5.32 8.32
N THR A 337 -22.85 -5.43 9.32
CA THR A 337 -23.05 -4.42 10.38
C THR A 337 -21.97 -4.46 11.47
N ARG A 338 -21.38 -5.64 11.70
CA ARG A 338 -20.38 -5.89 12.74
C ARG A 338 -20.87 -5.62 14.18
N GLY A 339 -22.13 -5.91 14.48
CA GLY A 339 -22.66 -5.71 15.83
C GLY A 339 -22.97 -4.24 16.14
N LEU A 340 -23.28 -3.45 15.11
CA LEU A 340 -23.64 -2.03 15.21
C LEU A 340 -25.13 -1.82 14.96
N GLU A 341 -25.98 -2.72 15.48
CA GLU A 341 -27.43 -2.66 15.29
C GLU A 341 -28.03 -1.41 15.93
N ASP A 342 -27.54 -1.04 17.12
CA ASP A 342 -28.08 0.04 17.95
C ASP A 342 -27.95 1.45 17.36
N ILE A 343 -27.13 1.64 16.32
CA ILE A 343 -26.93 2.94 15.67
C ILE A 343 -27.81 3.12 14.42
N PHE A 344 -28.58 2.10 14.02
CA PHE A 344 -29.56 2.22 12.96
C PHE A 344 -30.81 2.96 13.47
N PRO A 345 -31.37 3.89 12.68
CA PRO A 345 -32.62 4.56 13.05
C PRO A 345 -33.78 3.58 13.03
N ASP A 346 -34.74 3.70 13.96
CA ASP A 346 -35.92 2.80 14.02
C ASP A 346 -36.74 2.84 12.72
N GLN A 347 -36.89 4.04 12.14
CA GLN A 347 -37.66 4.27 10.93
C GLN A 347 -36.94 5.21 9.96
N LEU A 348 -37.12 4.95 8.67
CA LEU A 348 -36.65 5.81 7.59
C LEU A 348 -37.79 6.08 6.62
N THR A 349 -37.95 7.33 6.18
CA THR A 349 -38.93 7.71 5.16
C THR A 349 -38.20 8.14 3.90
N THR A 350 -38.52 7.49 2.78
CA THR A 350 -37.91 7.78 1.47
C THR A 350 -38.62 8.95 0.78
N GLN A 351 -38.02 9.49 -0.29
CA GLN A 351 -38.62 10.53 -1.13
C GLN A 351 -39.97 10.13 -1.76
N SER A 352 -40.27 8.83 -1.86
CA SER A 352 -41.58 8.34 -2.31
C SER A 352 -42.66 8.39 -1.22
N ASN A 353 -42.36 8.99 -0.06
CA ASN A 353 -43.20 9.01 1.15
C ASN A 353 -43.48 7.61 1.72
N LYS A 354 -42.60 6.64 1.47
CA LYS A 354 -42.70 5.31 2.04
C LYS A 354 -41.85 5.21 3.29
N THR A 355 -42.47 4.85 4.41
CA THR A 355 -41.78 4.66 5.69
C THR A 355 -41.44 3.18 5.90
N TYR A 356 -40.18 2.92 6.25
CA TYR A 356 -39.62 1.61 6.52
C TYR A 356 -39.30 1.51 8.01
N ASN A 357 -39.80 0.46 8.67
CA ASN A 357 -39.29 0.05 9.98
C ASN A 357 -37.97 -0.70 9.78
N VAL A 358 -36.84 -0.07 10.11
CA VAL A 358 -35.50 -0.63 9.90
C VAL A 358 -35.20 -1.73 10.91
N GLN A 359 -35.71 -1.60 12.15
CA GLN A 359 -35.50 -2.60 13.19
C GLN A 359 -36.04 -3.98 12.77
N SER A 360 -37.14 -3.99 12.01
CA SER A 360 -37.72 -5.21 11.45
C SER A 360 -36.80 -5.97 10.49
N PHE A 361 -35.69 -5.39 10.02
CA PHE A 361 -34.71 -6.07 9.15
C PHE A 361 -33.71 -6.91 9.94
N PHE A 362 -33.55 -6.65 11.25
CA PHE A 362 -32.74 -7.47 12.15
C PHE A 362 -33.54 -8.67 12.69
N GLU A 363 -34.85 -8.50 12.80
CA GLU A 363 -35.79 -9.55 13.14
C GLU A 363 -36.00 -10.43 11.91
N ASN A 364 -35.21 -11.50 11.81
CA ASN A 364 -35.01 -12.43 10.68
C ASN A 364 -36.28 -13.09 10.02
N ASN A 365 -37.46 -12.48 10.05
CA ASN A 365 -38.73 -13.06 9.59
C ASN A 365 -39.55 -12.23 8.59
N ASN A 366 -39.25 -10.95 8.29
CA ASN A 366 -40.22 -10.14 7.52
C ASN A 366 -39.73 -9.29 6.33
N LYS A 367 -38.44 -9.29 5.95
CA LYS A 367 -38.04 -8.87 4.59
C LYS A 367 -36.96 -9.76 4.02
N LYS A 368 -37.29 -10.46 2.94
CA LYS A 368 -36.38 -11.38 2.22
C LYS A 368 -35.24 -10.65 1.51
N ASP A 369 -35.39 -9.34 1.31
CA ASP A 369 -34.61 -8.59 0.32
C ASP A 369 -33.48 -7.75 0.94
N ILE A 370 -33.49 -7.56 2.27
CA ILE A 370 -32.44 -6.83 3.00
C ILE A 370 -31.93 -7.70 4.13
N LYS A 371 -30.62 -7.90 4.17
CA LYS A 371 -30.00 -8.81 5.13
C LYS A 371 -28.83 -8.15 5.85
N PHE A 372 -28.95 -8.07 7.17
CA PHE A 372 -27.88 -7.66 8.07
C PHE A 372 -27.12 -8.88 8.59
N ILE A 373 -25.79 -8.83 8.51
CA ILE A 373 -24.91 -9.89 9.00
C ILE A 373 -23.77 -9.32 9.83
N ASN A 374 -23.39 -10.01 10.90
CA ASN A 374 -22.29 -9.54 11.76
C ASN A 374 -20.92 -9.69 11.08
N TRP A 375 -20.70 -10.81 10.39
CA TRP A 375 -19.45 -11.07 9.68
C TRP A 375 -19.69 -11.68 8.31
N ALA A 376 -19.12 -11.05 7.28
CA ALA A 376 -19.36 -11.40 5.90
C ALA A 376 -18.25 -12.29 5.32
N PRO A 377 -18.57 -13.39 4.62
CA PRO A 377 -17.63 -14.05 3.73
C PRO A 377 -17.40 -13.18 2.47
N GLN A 378 -16.75 -12.02 2.65
CA GLN A 378 -16.66 -10.92 1.66
C GLN A 378 -16.23 -11.40 0.27
N ILE A 379 -15.16 -12.18 0.17
CA ILE A 379 -14.66 -12.70 -1.11
C ILE A 379 -15.73 -13.55 -1.81
N ALA A 380 -16.48 -14.37 -1.09
CA ALA A 380 -17.50 -15.22 -1.68
C ALA A 380 -18.74 -14.44 -2.11
N ILE A 381 -19.16 -13.45 -1.31
CA ILE A 381 -20.22 -12.51 -1.68
C ILE A 381 -19.83 -11.76 -2.95
N LEU A 382 -18.63 -11.18 -3.01
CA LEU A 382 -18.15 -10.43 -4.17
C LEU A 382 -18.04 -11.30 -5.42
N ASN A 383 -17.59 -12.56 -5.31
CA ASN A 383 -17.49 -13.47 -6.45
C ASN A 383 -18.85 -14.07 -6.88
N HIS A 384 -19.93 -13.84 -6.14
CA HIS A 384 -21.24 -14.33 -6.54
C HIS A 384 -21.78 -13.51 -7.74
N PRO A 385 -22.27 -14.14 -8.82
CA PRO A 385 -22.71 -13.43 -10.04
C PRO A 385 -23.81 -12.39 -9.84
N SER A 386 -24.66 -12.55 -8.82
CA SER A 386 -25.72 -11.59 -8.49
C SER A 386 -25.20 -10.32 -7.80
N THR A 387 -23.96 -10.29 -7.31
CA THR A 387 -23.41 -9.11 -6.62
C THR A 387 -23.05 -8.05 -7.66
N SER A 388 -23.87 -7.00 -7.73
CA SER A 388 -23.78 -5.98 -8.77
C SER A 388 -22.83 -4.85 -8.40
N PHE A 389 -22.87 -4.39 -7.15
CA PHE A 389 -21.98 -3.34 -6.69
C PHE A 389 -21.68 -3.46 -5.19
N PHE A 390 -20.58 -2.85 -4.78
CA PHE A 390 -20.08 -2.87 -3.41
C PHE A 390 -19.97 -1.45 -2.86
N ILE A 391 -20.71 -1.14 -1.80
CA ILE A 391 -20.47 0.06 -0.99
C ILE A 391 -19.38 -0.26 0.03
N THR A 392 -18.20 0.33 -0.17
CA THR A 392 -17.01 0.03 0.60
C THR A 392 -16.40 1.28 1.21
N HIS A 393 -15.74 1.14 2.35
CA HIS A 393 -14.92 2.22 2.92
C HIS A 393 -13.74 2.63 2.03
N GLY A 394 -13.35 1.82 1.03
CA GLY A 394 -12.24 2.16 0.12
C GLY A 394 -10.85 1.75 0.61
N GLY A 395 -10.75 0.91 1.64
CA GLY A 395 -9.47 0.30 1.99
C GLY A 395 -8.92 -0.52 0.82
N SER A 396 -7.61 -0.42 0.60
CA SER A 396 -6.91 -1.02 -0.57
C SER A 396 -7.31 -2.49 -0.82
N GLY A 397 -7.38 -3.32 0.23
CA GLY A 397 -7.77 -4.73 0.11
C GLY A 397 -9.19 -4.94 -0.43
N SER A 398 -10.17 -4.19 0.09
CA SER A 398 -11.56 -4.25 -0.38
C SER A 398 -11.69 -3.80 -1.85
N ILE A 399 -10.93 -2.79 -2.27
CA ILE A 399 -10.91 -2.35 -3.67
C ILE A 399 -10.31 -3.43 -4.57
N TYR A 400 -9.20 -4.05 -4.17
CA TYR A 400 -8.59 -5.14 -4.93
C TYR A 400 -9.48 -6.38 -5.03
N GLU A 401 -10.17 -6.76 -3.95
CA GLU A 401 -11.13 -7.86 -3.96
C GLU A 401 -12.32 -7.56 -4.89
N SER A 402 -12.84 -6.33 -4.87
CA SER A 402 -13.90 -5.88 -5.77
C SER A 402 -13.47 -5.93 -7.24
N MET A 403 -12.27 -5.41 -7.55
CA MET A 403 -11.73 -5.48 -8.90
C MET A 403 -11.48 -6.92 -9.35
N ASN A 404 -10.95 -7.79 -8.47
CA ASN A 404 -10.75 -9.20 -8.78
C ASN A 404 -12.07 -9.93 -9.09
N ALA A 405 -13.13 -9.60 -8.35
CA ALA A 405 -14.47 -10.14 -8.60
C ALA A 405 -15.10 -9.54 -9.88
N GLY A 406 -14.72 -8.32 -10.25
CA GLY A 406 -15.38 -7.56 -11.32
C GLY A 406 -16.63 -6.85 -10.84
N VAL A 407 -16.63 -6.40 -9.59
CA VAL A 407 -17.74 -5.70 -8.94
C VAL A 407 -17.39 -4.20 -8.86
N ARG A 408 -18.27 -3.36 -9.41
CA ARG A 408 -18.14 -1.88 -9.33
C ARG A 408 -18.41 -1.37 -7.92
N VAL A 409 -17.87 -0.19 -7.59
CA VAL A 409 -17.87 0.30 -6.20
C VAL A 409 -18.58 1.64 -6.00
N VAL A 410 -19.21 1.80 -4.84
CA VAL A 410 -19.44 3.12 -4.25
C VAL A 410 -18.48 3.24 -3.08
N VAL A 411 -17.57 4.20 -3.13
CA VAL A 411 -16.55 4.35 -2.08
C VAL A 411 -17.00 5.41 -1.09
N PHE A 412 -17.21 4.99 0.16
CA PHE A 412 -17.62 5.82 1.29
C PHE A 412 -16.46 5.97 2.29
N PRO A 413 -15.52 6.90 2.05
CA PRO A 413 -14.25 6.95 2.80
C PRO A 413 -14.41 7.51 4.21
N PHE A 414 -13.65 6.95 5.16
CA PHE A 414 -13.55 7.43 6.53
C PHE A 414 -12.20 8.10 6.84
N PHE A 415 -11.09 7.41 6.60
CA PHE A 415 -9.75 7.90 6.97
C PHE A 415 -8.61 7.17 6.24
N GLY A 416 -7.38 7.63 6.44
CA GLY A 416 -6.18 6.94 5.97
C GLY A 416 -6.02 6.98 4.46
N ASP A 417 -5.87 5.82 3.82
CA ASP A 417 -5.79 5.68 2.36
C ASP A 417 -7.14 5.84 1.65
N GLN A 418 -8.25 5.72 2.39
CA GLN A 418 -9.60 5.60 1.83
C GLN A 418 -10.02 6.80 0.95
N PRO A 419 -9.80 8.08 1.33
CA PRO A 419 -10.17 9.20 0.47
C PRO A 419 -9.44 9.18 -0.88
N SER A 420 -8.13 8.89 -0.87
CA SER A 420 -7.34 8.73 -2.08
C SER A 420 -7.88 7.58 -2.94
N SER A 421 -8.16 6.43 -2.33
CA SER A 421 -8.73 5.28 -3.04
C SER A 421 -10.09 5.60 -3.67
N ALA A 422 -10.93 6.40 -3.00
CA ALA A 422 -12.20 6.87 -3.55
C ALA A 422 -11.99 7.73 -4.81
N GLN A 423 -11.04 8.66 -4.75
CA GLN A 423 -10.70 9.52 -5.89
C GLN A 423 -10.13 8.71 -7.06
N VAL A 424 -9.26 7.73 -6.79
CA VAL A 424 -8.71 6.81 -7.80
C VAL A 424 -9.83 5.97 -8.42
N ALA A 425 -10.73 5.40 -7.61
CA ALA A 425 -11.85 4.59 -8.10
C ALA A 425 -12.76 5.39 -9.05
N GLN A 426 -13.05 6.64 -8.70
CA GLN A 426 -13.83 7.55 -9.54
C GLN A 426 -13.10 7.92 -10.83
N THR A 427 -11.81 8.26 -10.75
CA THR A 427 -10.99 8.65 -11.92
C THR A 427 -10.84 7.50 -12.90
N ASN A 428 -10.69 6.28 -12.39
CA ASN A 428 -10.60 5.06 -13.19
C ASN A 428 -11.96 4.57 -13.71
N GLY A 429 -13.05 5.22 -13.30
CA GLY A 429 -14.39 4.85 -13.72
C GLY A 429 -14.79 3.45 -13.28
N ILE A 430 -14.27 2.94 -12.15
CA ILE A 430 -14.70 1.65 -11.58
C ILE A 430 -15.81 1.82 -10.52
N GLY A 431 -16.18 3.06 -10.25
CA GLY A 431 -17.13 3.44 -9.22
C GLY A 431 -17.22 4.94 -9.02
N LEU A 432 -17.90 5.36 -7.96
CA LEU A 432 -18.02 6.77 -7.56
C LEU A 432 -17.66 6.96 -6.08
N LYS A 433 -17.09 8.12 -5.75
CA LYS A 433 -16.91 8.56 -4.36
C LYS A 433 -18.26 9.07 -3.82
N LEU A 434 -18.65 8.59 -2.65
CA LEU A 434 -19.78 9.13 -1.88
C LEU A 434 -19.21 9.86 -0.66
N ASP A 435 -19.21 11.19 -0.70
CA ASP A 435 -18.78 12.02 0.41
C ASP A 435 -19.88 12.08 1.48
N TYR A 436 -19.51 11.94 2.75
CA TYR A 436 -20.45 11.90 3.86
C TYR A 436 -21.18 13.23 4.12
N LYS A 437 -20.72 14.33 3.51
CA LYS A 437 -21.34 15.67 3.65
C LYS A 437 -22.37 15.99 2.57
N VAL A 438 -22.60 15.08 1.61
CA VAL A 438 -23.55 15.35 0.53
C VAL A 438 -24.99 15.30 1.03
N SER A 439 -25.90 15.95 0.29
CA SER A 439 -27.33 15.82 0.57
C SER A 439 -27.83 14.40 0.32
N GLN A 440 -28.93 14.03 0.98
CA GLN A 440 -29.60 12.75 0.75
C GLN A 440 -29.88 12.49 -0.73
N GLN A 441 -30.40 13.50 -1.44
CA GLN A 441 -30.69 13.42 -2.87
C GLN A 441 -29.43 13.04 -3.67
N LYS A 442 -28.28 13.65 -3.35
CA LYS A 442 -27.03 13.37 -4.06
C LYS A 442 -26.47 11.99 -3.73
N ALA A 443 -26.57 11.55 -2.47
CA ALA A 443 -26.18 10.20 -2.07
C ALA A 443 -27.01 9.13 -2.81
N THR A 444 -28.33 9.31 -2.87
CA THR A 444 -29.22 8.45 -3.66
C THR A 444 -28.82 8.43 -5.13
N GLU A 445 -28.60 9.60 -5.74
CA GLU A 445 -28.20 9.70 -7.15
C GLU A 445 -26.91 8.92 -7.42
N ILE A 446 -25.90 9.05 -6.55
CA ILE A 446 -24.63 8.31 -6.68
C ILE A 446 -24.85 6.80 -6.61
N ILE A 447 -25.62 6.32 -5.60
CA ILE A 447 -25.91 4.89 -5.43
C ILE A 447 -26.67 4.36 -6.66
N LYS A 448 -27.73 5.05 -7.11
CA LYS A 448 -28.50 4.65 -8.29
C LYS A 448 -27.68 4.67 -9.57
N THR A 449 -26.78 5.65 -9.74
CA THR A 449 -25.91 5.76 -10.92
C THR A 449 -24.99 4.55 -11.03
N VAL A 450 -24.35 4.15 -9.92
CA VAL A 450 -23.51 2.95 -9.89
C VAL A 450 -24.36 1.67 -9.98
N ALA A 451 -25.53 1.62 -9.33
CA ALA A 451 -26.39 0.44 -9.39
C ALA A 451 -26.93 0.18 -10.82
N ARG A 452 -27.34 1.24 -11.53
CA ARG A 452 -27.86 1.18 -12.90
C ARG A 452 -26.77 0.93 -13.94
N ASP A 453 -25.65 1.66 -13.82
CA ASP A 453 -24.51 1.61 -14.74
C ASP A 453 -24.91 1.72 -16.22
N ASP A 454 -25.53 2.85 -16.56
CA ASP A 454 -26.01 3.13 -17.92
C ASP A 454 -24.87 2.97 -18.94
N GLY A 455 -25.13 2.17 -19.98
CA GLY A 455 -24.12 1.86 -21.00
C GLY A 455 -22.97 0.95 -20.53
N ASN A 456 -23.09 0.33 -19.34
CA ASN A 456 -22.11 -0.60 -18.77
C ASN A 456 -20.72 0.04 -18.57
N TYR A 457 -20.68 1.35 -18.31
CA TYR A 457 -19.46 2.14 -18.20
C TYR A 457 -18.55 1.64 -17.07
N PHE A 458 -19.10 1.56 -15.85
CA PHE A 458 -18.36 1.12 -14.67
C PHE A 458 -17.95 -0.34 -14.78
N GLN A 459 -18.85 -1.20 -15.24
CA GLN A 459 -18.59 -2.62 -15.41
C GLN A 459 -17.50 -2.90 -16.45
N THR A 460 -17.51 -2.20 -17.60
CA THR A 460 -16.45 -2.34 -18.61
C THR A 460 -15.09 -1.92 -18.05
N ASN A 461 -15.02 -0.85 -17.26
CA ASN A 461 -13.78 -0.42 -16.63
C ASN A 461 -13.33 -1.40 -15.54
N VAL A 462 -14.20 -1.84 -14.64
CA VAL A 462 -13.82 -2.79 -13.58
C VAL A 462 -13.36 -4.13 -14.17
N ASN A 463 -13.91 -4.56 -15.31
CA ASN A 463 -13.44 -5.74 -16.03
C ASN A 463 -12.02 -5.58 -16.61
N ARG A 464 -11.62 -4.36 -17.02
CA ARG A 464 -10.23 -4.07 -17.42
C ARG A 464 -9.28 -4.18 -16.23
N PHE A 465 -9.65 -3.61 -15.09
CA PHE A 465 -8.85 -3.69 -13.87
C PHE A 465 -8.82 -5.11 -13.28
N LYS A 466 -9.89 -5.89 -13.43
CA LYS A 466 -9.92 -7.32 -13.09
C LYS A 466 -8.78 -8.08 -13.77
N ALA A 467 -8.53 -7.83 -15.05
CA ALA A 467 -7.42 -8.45 -15.78
C ALA A 467 -6.07 -8.09 -15.14
N ILE A 468 -5.86 -6.82 -14.77
CA ILE A 468 -4.64 -6.39 -14.08
C ILE A 468 -4.47 -7.12 -12.74
N VAL A 469 -5.53 -7.23 -11.94
CA VAL A 469 -5.47 -7.93 -10.65
C VAL A 469 -5.17 -9.43 -10.85
N GLN A 470 -5.85 -10.08 -11.79
CA GLN A 470 -5.66 -11.52 -12.01
C GLN A 470 -4.28 -11.87 -12.57
N LEU A 471 -3.73 -11.05 -13.46
CA LEU A 471 -2.37 -11.21 -13.98
C LEU A 471 -1.33 -11.04 -12.86
N ASN A 472 -1.48 -10.00 -12.03
CA ASN A 472 -0.50 -9.70 -11.00
C ASN A 472 -0.64 -10.59 -9.76
N SER A 473 -1.84 -11.08 -9.40
CA SER A 473 -2.03 -11.77 -8.12
C SER A 473 -1.18 -13.06 -7.99
N LYS A 474 -1.13 -13.88 -9.05
CA LYS A 474 -0.28 -15.10 -9.07
C LYS A 474 1.19 -14.78 -9.28
N PHE A 475 1.49 -13.93 -10.26
CA PHE A 475 2.86 -13.56 -10.61
C PHE A 475 3.55 -12.79 -9.48
N GLY A 476 2.79 -11.96 -8.77
CA GLY A 476 3.22 -11.11 -7.68
C GLY A 476 3.81 -11.85 -6.50
N ILE A 477 3.20 -12.99 -6.13
CA ILE A 477 3.74 -13.87 -5.08
C ILE A 477 5.13 -14.36 -5.45
N ILE A 478 5.29 -14.88 -6.67
CA ILE A 478 6.57 -15.39 -7.18
C ILE A 478 7.61 -14.27 -7.33
N LYS A 479 7.19 -13.11 -7.86
CA LYS A 479 8.05 -11.93 -8.00
C LYS A 479 8.54 -11.45 -6.63
N ALA A 480 7.65 -11.32 -5.66
CA ALA A 480 8.01 -10.89 -4.32
C ALA A 480 8.91 -11.90 -3.61
N ALA A 481 8.67 -13.21 -3.77
CA ALA A 481 9.54 -14.24 -3.24
C ALA A 481 10.95 -14.18 -3.86
N ASN A 482 11.06 -13.95 -5.19
CA ASN A 482 12.36 -13.73 -5.85
C ASN A 482 13.09 -12.50 -5.29
N LEU A 483 12.36 -11.41 -5.07
CA LEU A 483 12.90 -10.18 -4.47
C LEU A 483 13.36 -10.40 -3.02
N MET A 484 12.62 -11.18 -2.24
CA MET A 484 13.03 -11.55 -0.88
C MET A 484 14.31 -12.39 -0.89
N GLU A 485 14.41 -13.39 -1.78
CA GLU A 485 15.64 -14.17 -1.97
C GLU A 485 16.79 -13.28 -2.45
N GLU A 486 16.54 -12.34 -3.36
CA GLU A 486 17.56 -11.39 -3.80
C GLU A 486 18.14 -10.62 -2.62
N VAL A 487 17.30 -10.05 -1.75
CA VAL A 487 17.80 -9.37 -0.54
C VAL A 487 18.58 -10.34 0.35
N LEU A 488 18.00 -11.50 0.62
CA LEU A 488 18.57 -12.50 1.51
C LEU A 488 19.96 -12.99 1.09
N PHE A 489 20.23 -13.10 -0.21
CA PHE A 489 21.47 -13.69 -0.72
C PHE A 489 22.47 -12.68 -1.31
N THR A 490 22.04 -11.46 -1.64
CA THR A 490 22.90 -10.46 -2.29
C THR A 490 23.22 -9.24 -1.43
N HIS A 491 22.54 -9.07 -0.28
CA HIS A 491 22.83 -7.94 0.59
C HIS A 491 24.28 -7.97 1.11
N GLN A 492 24.89 -6.79 1.21
CA GLN A 492 26.17 -6.58 1.88
C GLN A 492 25.93 -5.62 3.04
N ASN A 493 26.05 -6.12 4.28
CA ASN A 493 25.74 -5.36 5.50
C ASN A 493 24.33 -4.73 5.51
N GLY A 494 23.36 -5.40 4.87
CA GLY A 494 21.97 -4.95 4.81
C GLY A 494 21.63 -4.10 3.59
N GLN A 495 22.61 -3.74 2.76
CA GLN A 495 22.43 -2.91 1.57
C GLN A 495 22.48 -3.73 0.28
N LEU A 496 21.71 -3.32 -0.73
CA LEU A 496 21.75 -3.89 -2.09
C LEU A 496 22.57 -3.01 -3.01
N LEU A 497 23.89 -3.19 -3.02
CA LEU A 497 24.81 -2.31 -3.76
C LEU A 497 24.49 -2.24 -5.26
N HIS A 498 24.06 -3.35 -5.87
CA HIS A 498 23.67 -3.41 -7.28
C HIS A 498 22.32 -2.73 -7.60
N ARG A 499 21.53 -2.39 -6.59
CA ARG A 499 20.30 -1.60 -6.72
C ARG A 499 20.42 -0.20 -6.13
N ARG A 500 21.60 0.20 -5.64
CA ARG A 500 21.79 1.51 -5.03
C ARG A 500 21.73 2.58 -6.11
N ASP A 501 20.90 3.59 -5.90
CA ASP A 501 20.83 4.75 -6.79
C ASP A 501 22.11 5.58 -6.67
N VAL A 502 22.85 5.75 -7.78
CA VAL A 502 24.13 6.45 -7.83
C VAL A 502 24.01 7.90 -7.34
N LYS A 503 22.81 8.50 -7.37
CA LYS A 503 22.58 9.85 -6.80
C LYS A 503 22.95 9.94 -5.32
N ARG A 504 22.90 8.82 -4.58
CA ARG A 504 23.24 8.76 -3.14
C ARG A 504 24.74 8.91 -2.88
N ASP A 505 25.56 8.66 -3.89
CA ASP A 505 27.01 8.78 -3.80
C ASP A 505 27.49 10.15 -4.35
N MET A 506 26.55 11.08 -4.61
CA MET A 506 26.80 12.43 -5.11
C MET A 506 26.29 13.50 -4.15
N SER A 507 26.89 14.70 -4.21
CA SER A 507 26.32 15.86 -3.53
C SER A 507 24.98 16.26 -4.14
N PHE A 508 24.09 16.85 -3.34
CA PHE A 508 22.77 17.30 -3.79
C PHE A 508 22.83 18.22 -5.02
N ALA A 509 23.81 19.12 -5.07
CA ALA A 509 24.00 20.03 -6.20
C ALA A 509 24.35 19.27 -7.49
N LYS A 510 25.30 18.32 -7.42
CA LYS A 510 25.72 17.52 -8.58
C LYS A 510 24.62 16.56 -9.04
N ALA A 511 23.93 15.90 -8.11
CA ALA A 511 22.84 14.97 -8.43
C ALA A 511 21.67 15.64 -9.17
N ASN A 512 21.49 16.96 -8.97
CA ASN A 512 20.42 17.75 -9.58
C ASN A 512 20.95 18.77 -10.61
N ASN A 513 22.23 18.68 -11.00
CA ASN A 513 22.90 19.61 -11.92
C ASN A 513 22.78 21.11 -11.53
N LEU A 514 22.60 21.42 -10.24
CA LEU A 514 22.42 22.79 -9.76
C LEU A 514 23.69 23.64 -9.97
N ASP A 515 24.85 23.00 -9.90
CA ASP A 515 26.14 23.59 -10.26
C ASP A 515 26.18 24.02 -11.74
N LEU A 516 25.70 23.17 -12.66
CA LEU A 516 25.61 23.49 -14.09
C LEU A 516 24.60 24.61 -14.37
N TYR A 517 23.44 24.57 -13.72
CA TYR A 517 22.44 25.64 -13.86
C TYR A 517 22.97 26.97 -13.31
N ALA A 518 23.68 26.96 -12.18
CA ALA A 518 24.30 28.16 -11.62
C ALA A 518 25.36 28.75 -12.56
N VAL A 519 26.23 27.92 -13.15
CA VAL A 519 27.22 28.37 -14.15
C VAL A 519 26.53 28.96 -15.38
N THR A 520 25.49 28.29 -15.89
CA THR A 520 24.74 28.75 -17.07
C THR A 520 24.05 30.09 -16.79
N ALA A 521 23.42 30.23 -15.62
CA ALA A 521 22.78 31.47 -15.19
C ALA A 521 23.79 32.62 -15.04
N ALA A 522 24.98 32.34 -14.51
CA ALA A 522 26.05 33.33 -14.39
C ALA A 522 26.55 33.82 -15.77
N VAL A 523 26.74 32.92 -16.73
CA VAL A 523 27.13 33.27 -18.11
C VAL A 523 26.04 34.09 -18.81
N ALA A 524 24.78 33.70 -18.67
CA ALA A 524 23.64 34.44 -19.23
C ALA A 524 23.55 35.85 -18.64
N LEU A 525 23.72 35.99 -17.31
CA LEU A 525 23.72 37.29 -16.63
C LEU A 525 24.90 38.15 -17.09
N ALA A 526 26.10 37.60 -17.20
CA ALA A 526 27.28 38.32 -17.68
C ALA A 526 27.08 38.82 -19.13
N SER A 527 26.50 37.98 -20.00
CA SER A 527 26.20 38.33 -21.39
C SER A 527 25.15 39.44 -21.48
N LEU A 528 24.10 39.37 -20.66
CA LEU A 528 23.08 40.41 -20.55
C LEU A 528 23.68 41.75 -20.07
N LEU A 529 24.50 41.72 -19.03
CA LEU A 529 25.17 42.92 -18.52
C LEU A 529 26.14 43.52 -19.56
N MET A 530 26.84 42.68 -20.33
CA MET A 530 27.69 43.13 -21.43
C MET A 530 26.87 43.79 -22.54
N LEU A 531 25.76 43.19 -22.95
CA LEU A 531 24.85 43.77 -23.93
C LEU A 531 24.30 45.13 -23.48
N ILE A 532 23.84 45.23 -22.22
CA ILE A 532 23.37 46.50 -21.64
C ILE A 532 24.47 47.57 -21.70
N ARG A 533 25.72 47.21 -21.39
CA ARG A 533 26.86 48.14 -21.48
C ARG A 533 27.14 48.56 -22.92
N LEU A 534 27.07 47.64 -23.89
CA LEU A 534 27.27 47.95 -25.31
C LEU A 534 26.16 48.87 -25.85
N VAL A 535 24.90 48.59 -25.53
CA VAL A 535 23.75 49.42 -25.93
C VAL A 535 23.86 50.83 -25.33
N ARG A 536 24.22 50.95 -24.03
CA ARG A 536 24.46 52.25 -23.40
C ARG A 536 25.56 53.03 -24.13
N ARG A 537 26.70 52.39 -24.42
CA ARG A 537 27.80 53.01 -25.17
C ARG A 537 27.39 53.44 -26.58
N ALA A 538 26.61 52.63 -27.29
CA ALA A 538 26.10 52.98 -28.61
C ALA A 538 25.15 54.19 -28.55
N PHE A 539 24.26 54.24 -27.55
CA PHE A 539 23.35 55.35 -27.33
C PHE A 539 24.10 56.64 -26.96
N ASP A 540 25.08 56.56 -26.07
CA ASP A 540 25.93 57.69 -25.69
C ASP A 540 26.71 58.23 -26.90
N SER A 541 27.26 57.33 -27.72
CA SER A 541 27.97 57.68 -28.97
C SER A 541 27.04 58.33 -29.99
N TYR A 542 25.83 57.80 -30.16
CA TYR A 542 24.80 58.39 -31.03
C TYR A 542 24.42 59.81 -30.56
N ARG A 543 24.23 59.98 -29.25
CA ARG A 543 23.90 61.28 -28.64
C ARG A 543 25.03 62.29 -28.80
N LEU A 544 26.29 61.86 -28.69
CA LEU A 544 27.46 62.70 -28.94
C LEU A 544 27.54 63.12 -30.41
N ASN A 545 27.33 62.20 -31.35
CA ASN A 545 27.30 62.50 -32.79
C ASN A 545 26.16 63.46 -33.17
N GLN A 546 24.98 63.32 -32.57
CA GLN A 546 23.86 64.26 -32.73
C GLN A 546 24.24 65.68 -32.28
N LYS A 547 24.92 65.81 -31.13
CA LYS A 547 25.43 67.11 -30.64
C LYS A 547 26.50 67.71 -31.55
N LEU A 548 27.40 66.88 -32.09
CA LEU A 548 28.45 67.35 -33.01
C LEU A 548 27.91 67.81 -34.37
N LYS A 549 26.74 67.31 -34.82
CA LYS A 549 26.07 67.76 -36.05
C LYS A 549 25.26 69.05 -35.90
N THR A 550 25.04 69.52 -34.68
CA THR A 550 24.28 70.74 -34.38
C THR A 550 25.17 71.95 -34.05
N ILE A 551 26.49 71.76 -34.12
CA ILE A 551 27.55 72.78 -34.09
C ILE A 551 28.06 72.93 -35.52
#